data_AF-A0A4R2FF95-F1
#
_entry.id   AF-A0A4R2FF95-F1
#
_cell.length_a   1.000
_cell.length_b   1.000
_cell.length_c   1.000
_cell.angle_alpha   90.00
_cell.angle_beta   90.00
_cell.angle_gamma   90.00
#
_symmetry.space_group_name_H-M   'P 1'
#
loop_
_entity.id
_entity.type
_entity.pdbx_description
1 polymer ?
#
loop_
_entity_poly.entity_id
_entity_poly.type
_entity_poly.pdbx_seq_one_letter_code
_entity_poly.pdbx_strand_id
1 'polypeptide(L)'
;MKGLKRQSGIVLFFALILLVVMTVIGVALAVNAGQSLRMAGAGSERMEAKAAADGGLAAVMNATTAATLATLSDVQNSALFGGEQTLTPLPEGVTPENVGCQRSGAASGTNIIVCRRLQANSTVTYGRDNMGVIEVTQGMEQEVLNGSGS
;
A
#
# COMPACT_ATOMS: atom_id res chain seq x y z
N MET A 1 -37.98 70.13 -4.33
CA MET A 1 -36.73 69.34 -4.25
C MET A 1 -36.55 68.87 -2.80
N LYS A 2 -37.06 67.68 -2.45
CA LYS A 2 -37.13 67.19 -1.07
C LYS A 2 -36.54 65.78 -1.00
N GLY A 3 -35.47 65.64 -0.20
CA GLY A 3 -35.08 64.40 0.49
C GLY A 3 -34.40 63.30 -0.31
N LEU A 4 -33.07 63.37 -0.52
CA LEU A 4 -32.25 62.23 -0.97
C LEU A 4 -31.07 61.84 -0.04
N LYS A 5 -30.97 62.40 1.18
CA LYS A 5 -29.77 62.23 2.03
C LYS A 5 -29.93 61.38 3.30
N ARG A 6 -31.06 60.67 3.49
CA ARG A 6 -31.33 59.88 4.72
C ARG A 6 -31.32 58.35 4.54
N GLN A 7 -31.09 57.84 3.32
CA GLN A 7 -31.08 56.40 3.03
C GLN A 7 -29.68 55.80 2.78
N SER A 8 -28.62 56.60 2.62
CA SER A 8 -27.29 56.04 2.30
C SER A 8 -26.63 55.26 3.46
N GLY A 9 -26.96 55.56 4.72
CA GLY A 9 -26.33 54.89 5.87
C GLY A 9 -26.76 53.43 6.03
N ILE A 10 -28.04 53.13 5.81
CA ILE A 10 -28.55 51.77 5.98
C ILE A 10 -28.11 50.84 4.84
N VAL A 11 -27.98 51.38 3.62
CA VAL A 11 -27.47 50.62 2.47
C VAL A 11 -26.00 50.23 2.69
N LEU A 12 -25.17 51.13 3.23
CA LEU A 12 -23.78 50.85 3.56
C LEU A 12 -23.67 49.73 4.62
N PHE A 13 -24.55 49.75 5.62
CA PHE A 13 -24.59 48.74 6.66
C PHE A 13 -24.93 47.35 6.10
N PHE A 14 -25.94 47.26 5.23
CA PHE A 14 -26.29 46.00 4.57
C PHE A 14 -25.19 45.52 3.61
N ALA A 15 -24.55 46.43 2.87
CA ALA A 15 -23.42 46.08 2.02
C ALA A 15 -22.23 45.51 2.82
N LEU A 16 -21.97 46.08 4.01
CA LEU A 16 -20.91 45.60 4.90
C LEU A 16 -21.22 44.20 5.45
N ILE A 17 -22.46 43.94 5.86
CA ILE A 17 -22.89 42.60 6.30
C ILE A 17 -22.70 41.58 5.17
N LEU A 18 -23.16 41.91 3.96
CA LEU A 18 -23.02 41.00 2.81
C LEU A 18 -21.55 40.72 2.47
N LEU A 19 -20.69 41.74 2.54
CA LEU A 19 -19.25 41.57 2.31
C LEU A 19 -18.63 40.62 3.35
N VAL A 20 -18.97 40.78 4.63
CA VAL A 20 -18.49 39.89 5.70
C VAL A 20 -18.98 38.45 5.48
N VAL A 21 -20.26 38.26 5.14
CA VAL A 21 -20.79 36.90 4.88
C VAL A 21 -20.09 36.24 3.68
N MET A 22 -19.91 36.97 2.58
CA MET A 22 -19.22 36.46 1.39
C MET A 22 -17.76 36.08 1.65
N THR A 23 -17.05 36.88 2.46
CA THR A 23 -15.65 36.58 2.81
C THR A 23 -15.53 35.35 3.71
N VAL A 24 -16.41 35.18 4.69
CA VAL A 24 -16.42 33.99 5.57
C VAL A 24 -16.67 32.71 4.76
N ILE A 25 -17.64 32.74 3.83
CA ILE A 25 -17.90 31.60 2.94
C ILE A 25 -16.69 31.31 2.05
N GLY A 26 -16.06 32.34 1.49
CA GLY A 26 -14.87 32.20 0.65
C GLY A 26 -13.68 31.56 1.39
N VAL A 27 -13.40 32.01 2.62
CA VAL A 27 -12.33 31.43 3.45
C VAL A 27 -12.65 29.98 3.81
N ALA A 28 -13.88 29.67 4.21
CA ALA A 28 -14.28 28.31 4.57
C ALA A 28 -14.08 27.32 3.40
N LEU A 29 -14.46 27.72 2.18
CA LEU A 29 -14.26 26.91 0.97
C LEU A 29 -12.77 26.74 0.65
N ALA A 30 -11.97 27.80 0.74
CA ALA A 30 -10.55 27.75 0.46
C ALA A 30 -9.79 26.82 1.42
N VAL A 31 -10.13 26.83 2.71
CA VAL A 31 -9.51 25.95 3.72
C VAL A 31 -9.82 24.49 3.44
N ASN A 32 -11.08 24.15 3.18
CA ASN A 32 -11.48 22.78 2.87
C ASN A 32 -10.85 22.27 1.58
N ALA A 33 -10.76 23.11 0.54
CA ALA A 33 -10.08 22.77 -0.71
C ALA A 33 -8.58 22.51 -0.47
N GLY A 34 -7.90 23.33 0.33
CA GLY A 34 -6.49 23.15 0.67
C GLY A 34 -6.21 21.84 1.42
N GLN A 35 -7.11 21.43 2.31
CA GLN A 35 -7.00 20.13 2.99
C GLN A 35 -7.17 18.97 2.02
N SER A 36 -8.20 19.02 1.16
CA SER A 36 -8.45 17.99 0.14
C SER A 36 -7.25 17.81 -0.80
N LEU A 37 -6.64 18.91 -1.25
CA LEU A 37 -5.45 18.86 -2.11
C LEU A 37 -4.24 18.21 -1.43
N ARG A 38 -4.01 18.48 -0.14
CA ARG A 38 -2.93 17.82 0.63
C ARG A 38 -3.20 16.34 0.81
N MET A 39 -4.46 15.96 1.03
CA MET A 39 -4.85 14.55 1.13
C MET A 39 -4.72 13.85 -0.23
N ALA A 40 -5.06 14.51 -1.34
CA ALA A 40 -4.88 13.97 -2.69
C ALA A 40 -3.40 13.76 -3.02
N GLY A 41 -2.53 14.70 -2.63
CA GLY A 41 -1.07 14.56 -2.77
C GLY A 41 -0.52 13.36 -1.98
N ALA A 42 -0.87 13.26 -0.70
CA ALA A 42 -0.48 12.12 0.13
C ALA A 42 -1.05 10.78 -0.38
N GLY A 43 -2.27 10.80 -0.92
CA GLY A 43 -2.88 9.64 -1.57
C GLY A 43 -2.14 9.20 -2.83
N SER A 44 -1.67 10.16 -3.64
CA SER A 44 -0.86 9.88 -4.83
C SER A 44 0.47 9.22 -4.46
N GLU A 45 1.20 9.78 -3.50
CA GLU A 45 2.47 9.22 -3.02
C GLU A 45 2.28 7.80 -2.47
N ARG A 46 1.18 7.56 -1.73
CA ARG A 46 0.83 6.21 -1.25
C ARG A 46 0.55 5.24 -2.39
N MET A 47 -0.17 5.66 -3.43
CA MET A 47 -0.48 4.79 -4.57
C MET A 47 0.77 4.44 -5.37
N GLU A 48 1.67 5.40 -5.58
CA GLU A 48 2.96 5.16 -6.22
C GLU A 48 3.81 4.17 -5.41
N ALA A 49 3.93 4.37 -4.09
CA ALA A 49 4.66 3.46 -3.22
C ALA A 49 4.07 2.05 -3.20
N LYS A 50 2.74 1.92 -3.25
CA LYS A 50 2.07 0.62 -3.35
C LYS A 50 2.37 -0.05 -4.70
N ALA A 51 2.32 0.70 -5.80
CA ALA A 51 2.67 0.18 -7.12
C ALA A 51 4.13 -0.27 -7.19
N ALA A 52 5.05 0.47 -6.55
CA ALA A 52 6.44 0.07 -6.40
C ALA A 52 6.59 -1.21 -5.56
N ALA A 53 5.88 -1.31 -4.43
CA ALA A 53 5.90 -2.50 -3.57
C ALA A 53 5.36 -3.74 -4.30
N ASP A 54 4.21 -3.60 -4.98
CA ASP A 54 3.58 -4.67 -5.76
C ASP A 54 4.47 -5.08 -6.95
N GLY A 55 5.04 -4.09 -7.66
CA GLY A 55 5.94 -4.33 -8.81
C GLY A 55 7.26 -4.98 -8.41
N GLY A 56 7.85 -4.56 -7.29
CA GLY A 56 9.05 -5.20 -6.73
C GLY A 56 8.80 -6.64 -6.33
N LEU A 57 7.67 -6.90 -5.64
CA LEU A 57 7.30 -8.25 -5.26
C LEU A 57 7.08 -9.15 -6.49
N ALA A 58 6.37 -8.65 -7.50
CA ALA A 58 6.16 -9.37 -8.76
C ALA A 58 7.47 -9.66 -9.50
N ALA A 59 8.41 -8.71 -9.51
CA ALA A 59 9.72 -8.90 -10.13
C ALA A 59 10.55 -9.98 -9.43
N VAL A 60 10.56 -9.99 -8.08
CA VAL A 60 11.24 -11.04 -7.32
C VAL A 60 10.59 -12.39 -7.54
N MET A 61 9.26 -12.46 -7.53
CA MET A 61 8.54 -13.71 -7.82
C MET A 61 8.83 -14.22 -9.24
N ASN A 62 8.91 -13.34 -10.24
CA ASN A 62 9.23 -13.73 -11.62
C ASN A 62 10.69 -14.19 -11.78
N ALA A 63 11.62 -13.61 -11.00
CA ALA A 63 13.01 -14.05 -10.99
C ALA A 63 13.21 -15.37 -10.22
N THR A 64 12.33 -15.67 -9.27
CA THR A 64 12.44 -16.85 -8.41
C THR A 64 11.75 -18.05 -9.06
N THR A 65 12.53 -19.08 -9.40
CA THR A 65 11.97 -20.30 -9.99
C THR A 65 11.31 -21.19 -8.94
N ALA A 66 10.37 -22.05 -9.38
CA ALA A 66 9.75 -23.07 -8.52
C ALA A 66 10.77 -23.97 -7.81
N ALA A 67 11.91 -24.27 -8.45
CA ALA A 67 12.99 -25.06 -7.84
C ALA A 67 13.68 -24.32 -6.68
N THR A 68 13.88 -23.01 -6.82
CA THR A 68 14.45 -22.17 -5.74
C THR A 68 13.47 -22.08 -4.58
N LEU A 69 12.19 -21.91 -4.88
CA LEU A 69 11.12 -21.89 -3.89
C LEU A 69 10.99 -23.23 -3.15
N ALA A 70 11.21 -24.34 -3.86
CA ALA A 70 11.21 -25.69 -3.32
C ALA A 70 12.44 -26.04 -2.47
N THR A 71 13.48 -25.20 -2.44
CA THR A 71 14.76 -25.46 -1.74
C THR A 71 15.18 -24.35 -0.78
N LEU A 72 14.41 -23.26 -0.68
CA LEU A 72 14.77 -22.07 0.09
C LEU A 72 14.90 -22.36 1.60
N SER A 73 16.12 -22.45 2.12
CA SER A 73 16.40 -22.70 3.54
C SER A 73 16.48 -21.44 4.39
N ASP A 74 16.90 -20.33 3.78
CA ASP A 74 17.21 -19.09 4.47
C ASP A 74 16.47 -17.91 3.85
N VAL A 75 16.37 -16.83 4.62
CA VAL A 75 15.77 -15.58 4.16
C VAL A 75 16.58 -15.00 3.00
N GLN A 76 15.93 -14.72 1.88
CA GLN A 76 16.53 -14.04 0.74
C GLN A 76 16.03 -12.61 0.66
N ASN A 77 16.97 -11.66 0.53
CA ASN A 77 16.67 -10.25 0.43
C ASN A 77 17.00 -9.73 -0.97
N SER A 78 16.14 -8.86 -1.49
CA SER A 78 16.35 -8.14 -2.74
C SER A 78 15.89 -6.71 -2.57
N ALA A 79 16.49 -5.77 -3.30
CA ALA A 79 16.09 -4.37 -3.29
C ALA A 79 15.73 -3.94 -4.71
N LEU A 80 14.43 -3.79 -4.98
CA LEU A 80 13.89 -3.42 -6.29
C LEU A 80 12.88 -2.29 -6.13
N PHE A 81 12.83 -1.42 -7.15
CA PHE A 81 11.91 -0.28 -7.25
C PHE A 81 11.90 0.64 -6.02
N GLY A 82 13.06 0.80 -5.34
CA GLY A 82 13.18 1.66 -4.17
C GLY A 82 12.57 1.09 -2.89
N GLY A 83 12.19 -0.18 -2.88
CA GLY A 83 11.78 -0.94 -1.69
C GLY A 83 12.72 -2.11 -1.38
N GLU A 84 12.46 -2.76 -0.26
CA GLU A 84 13.11 -4.00 0.14
C GLU A 84 12.11 -5.15 0.03
N GLN A 85 12.51 -6.24 -0.60
CA GLN A 85 11.73 -7.45 -0.75
C GLN A 85 12.43 -8.60 -0.04
N THR A 86 11.70 -9.35 0.78
CA THR A 86 12.24 -10.48 1.54
C THR A 86 11.43 -11.73 1.28
N LEU A 87 12.09 -12.84 0.96
CA LEU A 87 11.48 -14.17 0.87
C LEU A 87 11.90 -14.95 2.10
N THR A 88 10.92 -15.25 2.95
CA THR A 88 11.11 -15.98 4.20
C THR A 88 10.47 -17.36 4.08
N PRO A 89 11.24 -18.45 4.24
CA PRO A 89 10.65 -19.78 4.32
C PRO A 89 9.85 -19.94 5.63
N LEU A 90 8.69 -20.59 5.56
CA LEU A 90 7.88 -20.93 6.73
C LEU A 90 8.05 -22.42 7.08
N PRO A 91 8.10 -22.79 8.37
CA PRO A 91 8.01 -21.90 9.54
C PRO A 91 9.33 -21.14 9.78
N GLU A 92 9.21 -19.88 10.22
CA GLU A 92 10.37 -19.01 10.42
C GLU A 92 11.25 -19.50 11.59
N GLY A 93 12.58 -19.48 11.41
CA GLY A 93 13.54 -19.84 12.47
C GLY A 93 13.69 -21.34 12.76
N VAL A 94 13.05 -22.20 11.97
CA VAL A 94 13.24 -23.66 12.00
C VAL A 94 13.58 -24.18 10.61
N THR A 95 14.08 -25.41 10.52
CA THR A 95 14.32 -26.06 9.23
C THR A 95 13.01 -26.07 8.43
N PRO A 96 13.00 -25.57 7.18
CA PRO A 96 11.79 -25.56 6.37
C PRO A 96 11.22 -26.97 6.27
N GLU A 97 9.97 -27.13 6.68
CA GLU A 97 9.31 -28.42 6.71
C GLU A 97 8.29 -28.53 5.58
N ASN A 98 8.21 -29.72 5.00
CA ASN A 98 7.19 -30.08 4.04
C ASN A 98 5.86 -30.32 4.75
N VAL A 99 4.87 -29.48 4.49
CA VAL A 99 3.55 -29.54 5.13
C VAL A 99 2.46 -29.92 4.13
N GLY A 100 1.28 -30.31 4.63
CA GLY A 100 0.12 -30.51 3.76
C GLY A 100 -0.25 -29.21 3.03
N CYS A 101 -0.45 -29.32 1.71
CA CYS A 101 -0.95 -28.23 0.86
C CYS A 101 -2.37 -27.85 1.28
N GLN A 102 -2.68 -26.55 1.40
CA GLN A 102 -4.05 -26.11 1.68
C GLN A 102 -4.97 -26.26 0.46
N ARG A 103 -4.39 -26.14 -0.74
CA ARG A 103 -5.07 -26.39 -2.01
C ARG A 103 -4.14 -27.19 -2.92
N SER A 104 -4.54 -28.39 -3.32
CA SER A 104 -3.87 -29.17 -4.37
C SER A 104 -4.76 -29.21 -5.61
N GLY A 105 -4.24 -28.77 -6.76
CA GLY A 105 -4.99 -28.79 -8.02
C GLY A 105 -5.11 -30.19 -8.64
N ALA A 106 -4.23 -31.12 -8.25
CA ALA A 106 -4.17 -32.47 -8.78
C ALA A 106 -4.48 -33.51 -7.68
N ALA A 107 -5.29 -34.52 -8.03
CA ALA A 107 -5.48 -35.69 -7.19
C ALA A 107 -4.18 -36.50 -7.18
N SER A 108 -3.48 -36.55 -6.04
CA SER A 108 -2.31 -37.40 -5.87
C SER A 108 -2.69 -38.66 -5.08
N GLY A 109 -2.05 -39.79 -5.42
CA GLY A 109 -2.07 -40.97 -4.56
C GLY A 109 -1.49 -40.63 -3.18
N THR A 110 -1.91 -41.36 -2.16
CA THR A 110 -1.61 -41.15 -0.72
C THR A 110 -0.36 -40.30 -0.44
N ASN A 111 -0.56 -39.00 -0.22
CA ASN A 111 0.38 -38.05 0.37
C ASN A 111 1.77 -37.92 -0.30
N ILE A 112 1.84 -38.09 -1.61
CA ILE A 112 3.10 -37.96 -2.38
C ILE A 112 3.42 -36.49 -2.65
N ILE A 113 2.42 -35.63 -2.80
CA ILE A 113 2.58 -34.19 -2.99
C ILE A 113 2.39 -33.48 -1.66
N VAL A 114 3.39 -32.68 -1.28
CA VAL A 114 3.40 -31.81 -0.10
C VAL A 114 3.78 -30.41 -0.52
N CYS A 115 3.54 -29.41 0.32
CA CYS A 115 3.84 -28.02 0.02
C CYS A 115 4.90 -27.46 0.94
N ARG A 116 5.79 -26.66 0.36
CA ARG A 116 6.60 -25.72 1.11
C ARG A 116 5.90 -24.37 1.13
N ARG A 117 5.81 -23.77 2.31
CA ARG A 117 5.24 -22.44 2.48
C ARG A 117 6.33 -21.41 2.57
N LEU A 118 6.11 -20.29 1.91
CA LEU A 118 7.00 -19.15 1.96
C LEU A 118 6.17 -17.89 2.11
N GLN A 119 6.76 -16.89 2.72
CA GLN A 119 6.21 -15.56 2.80
C GLN A 119 7.11 -14.63 2.00
N ALA A 120 6.53 -13.96 1.02
CA ALA A 120 7.21 -12.93 0.26
C ALA A 120 6.69 -11.57 0.75
N ASN A 121 7.60 -10.73 1.20
CA ASN A 121 7.31 -9.41 1.71
C ASN A 121 7.91 -8.34 0.81
N SER A 122 7.28 -7.18 0.72
CA SER A 122 7.78 -6.02 0.00
C SER A 122 7.45 -4.76 0.78
N THR A 123 8.49 -4.06 1.22
CA THR A 123 8.40 -2.88 2.07
C THR A 123 8.91 -1.66 1.32
N VAL A 124 8.07 -0.63 1.23
CA VAL A 124 8.39 0.65 0.60
C VAL A 124 8.00 1.79 1.54
N THR A 125 8.91 2.73 1.75
CA THR A 125 8.64 3.95 2.53
C THR A 125 8.16 5.08 1.61
N TYR A 126 7.28 5.94 2.12
CA TYR A 126 6.72 7.06 1.37
C TYR A 126 6.37 8.24 2.28
N GLY A 127 6.09 9.38 1.67
CA GLY A 127 5.82 10.63 2.39
C GLY A 127 7.10 11.35 2.84
N ARG A 128 6.90 12.50 3.48
CA ARG A 128 7.99 13.31 4.02
C ARG A 128 8.73 12.56 5.13
N ASP A 129 10.05 12.56 5.08
CA ASP A 129 10.94 11.94 6.08
C ASP A 129 10.64 10.45 6.36
N ASN A 130 10.17 9.71 5.34
CA ASN A 130 9.81 8.28 5.45
C ASN A 130 8.78 7.96 6.55
N MET A 131 7.89 8.90 6.87
CA MET A 131 6.87 8.69 7.90
C MET A 131 5.78 7.68 7.50
N GLY A 132 5.61 7.40 6.21
CA GLY A 132 4.72 6.36 5.71
C GLY A 132 5.50 5.10 5.34
N VAL A 133 4.95 3.94 5.70
CA VAL A 133 5.47 2.64 5.24
C VAL A 133 4.31 1.83 4.67
N ILE A 134 4.55 1.19 3.54
CA ILE A 134 3.66 0.18 2.96
C ILE A 134 4.41 -1.13 2.97
N GLU A 135 3.75 -2.14 3.52
CA GLU A 135 4.23 -3.51 3.52
C GLU A 135 3.19 -4.37 2.80
N VAL A 136 3.63 -5.07 1.76
CA VAL A 136 2.81 -6.01 0.99
C VAL A 136 3.35 -7.40 1.24
N THR A 137 2.59 -8.20 1.97
CA THR A 137 2.94 -9.57 2.31
C THR A 137 2.08 -10.55 1.52
N GLN A 138 2.71 -11.51 0.86
CA GLN A 138 2.05 -12.60 0.14
C GLN A 138 2.52 -13.95 0.67
N GLY A 139 1.58 -14.85 0.93
CA GLY A 139 1.86 -16.25 1.23
C GLY A 139 1.90 -17.07 -0.05
N MET A 140 2.96 -17.86 -0.22
CA MET A 140 3.15 -18.76 -1.35
C MET A 140 3.21 -20.20 -0.87
N GLU A 141 2.59 -21.11 -1.62
CA GLU A 141 2.75 -22.56 -1.44
C GLU A 141 3.32 -23.15 -2.73
N GLN A 142 4.46 -23.84 -2.62
CA GLN A 142 5.08 -24.57 -3.73
C GLN A 142 4.88 -26.07 -3.53
N GLU A 143 4.21 -26.72 -4.47
CA GLU A 143 4.10 -28.18 -4.50
C GLU A 143 5.49 -28.80 -4.74
N VAL A 144 5.84 -29.77 -3.89
CA VAL A 144 7.07 -30.56 -3.95
C VAL A 144 6.75 -32.03 -3.69
N LEU A 145 7.65 -32.92 -4.09
CA LEU A 145 7.52 -34.34 -3.78
C LEU A 145 7.90 -34.56 -2.31
N ASN A 146 7.17 -35.45 -1.63
CA ASN A 146 7.46 -35.83 -0.26
C ASN A 146 8.88 -36.41 -0.16
N GLY A 147 9.78 -35.70 0.54
CA GLY A 147 11.21 -36.03 0.65
C GLY A 147 12.14 -35.28 -0.31
N SER A 148 11.63 -34.37 -1.15
CA SER A 148 12.46 -33.47 -1.97
C SER A 148 12.70 -32.12 -1.27
N GLY A 149 13.88 -31.53 -1.47
CA GLY A 149 14.22 -30.19 -1.00
C GLY A 149 14.67 -30.08 0.47
N SER A 150 15.09 -31.19 1.09
CA SER A 150 15.72 -31.23 2.43
C SER A 150 17.20 -30.85 2.41
#